data_AF-R9N5S9-F1
#
_entry.id   AF-R9N5S9-F1
#
_cell.length_a   1.000
_cell.length_b   1.000
_cell.length_c   1.000
_cell.angle_alpha   90.00
_cell.angle_beta   90.00
_cell.angle_gamma   90.00
#
_symmetry.space_group_name_H-M   'P 1'
#
loop_
_entity.id
_entity.type
_entity.pdbx_description
1 polymer ?
#
loop_
_entity_poly.entity_id
_entity_poly.type
_entity_poly.pdbx_seq_one_letter_code
_entity_poly.pdbx_strand_id
1 'polypeptide(L)'
;MYFSIIIIIFLLLFLIVSSTCRRRWAIKKVCSMSCSDKCELFNSLLEPFGYCYNPSQDIISSRNDAWQRSAGYTALFDRTAPYFNMVFDYLPIYFNYDEKTWLIEIWKGQYGINTGSEVGIYYADRILSEKELPIAHFQAVDDHDMLPVSMTLSKENDLLARVAKKTWWLTAFCMGQFSRPSQLFLNVSICFTDCDMMHHFLNALRKTGLPEECIQICGHKITFPFGGCIRRPYSLWQRIVRSLAQFWNRVFCKIFLFITRYFTLTMDRMLYLYYLLPFAFRRMLRLRKCRKKYMCH
;
A
#
# COMPACT_ATOMS: atom_id res chain seq x y z
N MET A 1 19.55 -49.96 1.42
CA MET A 1 19.85 -48.62 0.84
C MET A 1 19.18 -48.35 -0.50
N TYR A 2 19.30 -49.23 -1.51
CA TYR A 2 18.72 -49.00 -2.84
C TYR A 2 17.18 -48.86 -2.89
N PHE A 3 16.44 -49.64 -2.10
CA PHE A 3 14.97 -49.51 -2.02
C PHE A 3 14.50 -48.14 -1.49
N SER A 4 15.23 -47.55 -0.53
CA SER A 4 14.92 -46.22 -0.01
C SER A 4 15.18 -45.13 -1.06
N ILE A 5 16.25 -45.26 -1.84
CA ILE A 5 16.57 -44.34 -2.96
C ILE A 5 15.47 -44.41 -4.02
N ILE A 6 15.01 -45.60 -4.38
CA ILE A 6 13.93 -45.80 -5.36
C ILE A 6 12.62 -45.17 -4.88
N ILE A 7 12.23 -45.37 -3.61
CA ILE A 7 11.05 -44.75 -3.01
C ILE A 7 11.17 -43.22 -3.04
N ILE A 8 12.32 -42.67 -2.69
CA ILE A 8 12.57 -41.22 -2.74
C ILE A 8 12.43 -40.70 -4.18
N ILE A 9 12.98 -41.39 -5.18
CA ILE A 9 12.85 -41.02 -6.59
C ILE A 9 11.38 -41.04 -7.03
N PHE A 10 10.62 -42.08 -6.68
CA PHE A 10 9.18 -42.14 -7.01
C PHE A 10 8.38 -41.05 -6.32
N LEU A 11 8.68 -40.73 -5.06
CA LEU A 11 8.06 -39.60 -4.34
C LEU A 11 8.39 -38.27 -5.01
N LEU A 12 9.64 -38.04 -5.40
CA LEU A 12 10.05 -36.83 -6.12
C LEU A 12 9.36 -36.73 -7.48
N LEU A 13 9.30 -37.82 -8.24
CA LEU A 13 8.58 -37.88 -9.52
C LEU A 13 7.08 -37.60 -9.33
N PHE A 14 6.46 -38.20 -8.33
CA PHE A 14 5.06 -37.95 -7.99
C PHE A 14 4.82 -36.48 -7.62
N LEU A 15 5.71 -35.86 -6.84
CA LEU A 15 5.64 -34.43 -6.50
C LEU A 15 5.83 -33.54 -7.74
N ILE A 16 6.72 -33.90 -8.66
CA ILE A 16 6.95 -33.16 -9.91
C ILE A 16 5.74 -33.28 -10.86
N VAL A 17 5.18 -34.48 -11.02
CA VAL A 17 4.01 -34.72 -11.86
C VAL A 17 2.79 -34.03 -11.25
N SER A 18 2.53 -34.21 -9.96
CA SER A 18 1.38 -33.57 -9.28
C SER A 18 1.47 -32.04 -9.32
N SER A 19 2.65 -31.45 -9.09
CA SER A 19 2.85 -30.00 -9.21
C SER A 19 2.67 -29.51 -10.64
N THR A 20 3.11 -30.29 -11.65
CA THR A 20 2.93 -29.94 -13.06
C THR A 20 1.47 -30.04 -13.50
N CYS A 21 0.76 -31.10 -13.11
CA CYS A 21 -0.67 -31.28 -13.35
C CYS A 21 -1.48 -30.16 -12.68
N ARG A 22 -1.18 -29.86 -11.41
CA ARG A 22 -1.83 -28.77 -10.66
C ARG A 22 -1.61 -27.41 -11.32
N ARG A 23 -0.40 -27.13 -11.78
CA ARG A 23 -0.09 -25.91 -12.54
C ARG A 23 -0.91 -25.83 -13.83
N ARG A 24 -0.91 -26.89 -14.65
CA ARG A 24 -1.69 -26.93 -15.90
C ARG A 24 -3.19 -26.75 -15.63
N TRP A 25 -3.70 -27.38 -14.58
CA TRP A 25 -5.08 -27.23 -14.15
C TRP A 25 -5.40 -25.79 -13.72
N ALA A 26 -4.55 -25.17 -12.88
CA ALA A 26 -4.75 -23.79 -12.42
C ALA A 26 -4.75 -22.79 -13.60
N ILE A 27 -3.84 -22.97 -14.57
CA ILE A 27 -3.83 -22.15 -15.79
C ILE A 27 -5.14 -22.31 -16.55
N LYS A 28 -5.55 -23.56 -16.85
CA LYS A 28 -6.82 -23.83 -17.53
C LYS A 28 -8.01 -23.25 -16.79
N LYS A 29 -8.02 -23.35 -15.45
CA LYS A 29 -9.10 -22.82 -14.62
C LYS A 29 -9.23 -21.30 -14.77
N VAL A 30 -8.12 -20.56 -14.65
CA VAL A 30 -8.14 -19.10 -14.84
C VAL A 30 -8.55 -18.73 -16.27
N CYS A 31 -8.04 -19.43 -17.29
CA CYS A 31 -8.41 -19.14 -18.68
C CYS A 31 -9.88 -19.46 -19.01
N SER A 32 -10.51 -20.39 -18.28
CA SER A 32 -11.92 -20.75 -18.48
C SER A 32 -12.92 -19.78 -17.85
N MET A 33 -12.47 -18.86 -17.00
CA MET A 33 -13.35 -17.91 -16.30
C MET A 33 -13.61 -16.66 -17.15
N SER A 34 -14.82 -16.12 -17.07
CA SER A 34 -15.13 -14.82 -17.69
C SER A 34 -14.40 -13.68 -16.97
N CYS A 35 -14.27 -12.52 -17.62
CA CYS A 35 -13.67 -11.34 -16.99
C CYS A 35 -14.46 -10.89 -15.74
N SER A 36 -15.79 -10.99 -15.80
CA SER A 36 -16.68 -10.66 -14.68
C SER A 36 -16.43 -11.57 -13.49
N ASP A 37 -16.43 -12.89 -13.70
CA ASP A 37 -16.23 -13.87 -12.62
C ASP A 37 -14.86 -13.71 -11.96
N LYS A 38 -13.84 -13.42 -12.77
CA LYS A 38 -12.48 -13.16 -12.26
C LYS A 38 -12.47 -11.92 -11.38
N CYS A 39 -13.11 -10.84 -11.83
CA CYS A 39 -13.14 -9.57 -11.12
C CYS A 39 -13.91 -9.69 -9.79
N GLU A 40 -15.06 -10.37 -9.81
CA GLU A 40 -15.88 -10.61 -8.63
C GLU A 40 -15.13 -11.48 -7.60
N LEU A 41 -14.59 -12.62 -8.02
CA LEU A 41 -13.82 -13.50 -7.14
C LEU A 41 -12.57 -12.79 -6.61
N PHE A 42 -11.86 -12.01 -7.43
CA PHE A 42 -10.67 -11.32 -6.95
C PHE A 42 -11.02 -10.23 -5.94
N ASN A 43 -12.08 -9.46 -6.17
CA ASN A 43 -12.56 -8.47 -5.20
C ASN A 43 -13.03 -9.13 -3.89
N SER A 44 -13.73 -10.26 -3.95
CA SER A 44 -14.16 -10.98 -2.74
C SER A 44 -12.97 -11.51 -1.92
N LEU A 45 -11.84 -11.80 -2.57
CA LEU A 45 -10.60 -12.19 -1.90
C LEU A 45 -9.86 -10.98 -1.27
N LEU A 46 -10.04 -9.78 -1.83
CA LEU A 46 -9.41 -8.55 -1.35
C LEU A 46 -10.21 -7.84 -0.24
N GLU A 47 -11.53 -7.95 -0.27
CA GLU A 47 -12.45 -7.27 0.65
C GLU A 47 -12.14 -7.48 2.14
N PRO A 48 -11.83 -8.71 2.63
CA PRO A 48 -11.46 -8.91 4.04
C PRO A 48 -10.21 -8.15 4.50
N PHE A 49 -9.41 -7.64 3.54
CA PHE A 49 -8.20 -6.86 3.79
C PHE A 49 -8.41 -5.36 3.58
N GLY A 50 -9.64 -4.92 3.26
CA GLY A 50 -9.98 -3.52 3.05
C GLY A 50 -9.61 -2.98 1.66
N TYR A 51 -9.43 -3.86 0.68
CA TYR A 51 -9.01 -3.49 -0.67
C TYR A 51 -10.03 -3.86 -1.74
N CYS A 52 -9.93 -3.21 -2.89
CA CYS A 52 -10.64 -3.52 -4.12
C CYS A 52 -9.70 -3.41 -5.33
N TYR A 53 -10.06 -4.08 -6.41
CA TYR A 53 -9.31 -4.07 -7.67
C TYR A 53 -9.95 -3.12 -8.67
N ASN A 54 -9.13 -2.27 -9.31
CA ASN A 54 -9.54 -1.41 -10.40
C ASN A 54 -9.03 -1.98 -11.75
N PRO A 55 -9.89 -2.60 -12.55
CA PRO A 55 -9.49 -3.24 -13.81
C PRO A 55 -9.03 -2.25 -14.89
N SER A 56 -9.47 -0.99 -14.84
CA SER A 56 -9.10 0.00 -15.87
C SER A 56 -7.62 0.38 -15.87
N GLN A 57 -6.94 0.18 -14.73
CA GLN A 57 -5.53 0.53 -14.55
C GLN A 57 -4.69 -0.66 -14.04
N ASP A 58 -5.30 -1.82 -13.83
CA ASP A 58 -4.67 -3.01 -13.23
C ASP A 58 -4.02 -2.73 -11.84
N ILE A 59 -4.71 -1.99 -10.98
CA ILE A 59 -4.23 -1.62 -9.63
C ILE A 59 -5.16 -2.11 -8.53
N ILE A 60 -4.61 -2.27 -7.33
CA ILE A 60 -5.37 -2.48 -6.10
C ILE A 60 -5.46 -1.16 -5.34
N SER A 61 -6.65 -0.82 -4.85
CA SER A 61 -6.94 0.40 -4.10
C SER A 61 -7.72 0.09 -2.82
N SER A 62 -7.90 1.10 -1.96
CA SER A 62 -8.54 0.98 -0.66
C SER A 62 -10.05 1.18 -0.75
N ARG A 63 -10.75 0.49 0.14
CA ARG A 63 -12.17 0.70 0.39
C ARG A 63 -12.37 1.66 1.57
N ASN A 64 -13.51 2.36 1.59
CA ASN A 64 -13.80 3.30 2.68
C ASN A 64 -14.25 2.55 3.95
N ASP A 65 -14.81 1.34 3.79
CA ASP A 65 -15.23 0.42 4.84
C ASP A 65 -14.10 -0.51 5.32
N ALA A 66 -12.85 -0.23 4.93
CA ALA A 66 -11.70 -1.00 5.36
C ALA A 66 -11.56 -1.00 6.90
N TRP A 67 -11.39 -2.18 7.49
CA TRP A 67 -11.29 -2.35 8.96
C TRP A 67 -10.12 -1.58 9.58
N GLN A 68 -9.11 -1.22 8.77
CA GLN A 68 -8.00 -0.34 9.15
C GLN A 68 -8.48 1.00 9.73
N ARG A 69 -9.68 1.46 9.34
CA ARG A 69 -10.31 2.66 9.87
C ARG A 69 -10.46 2.60 11.39
N SER A 70 -10.93 1.48 11.93
CA SER A 70 -11.08 1.27 13.38
C SER A 70 -9.75 1.12 14.12
N ALA A 71 -8.66 0.84 13.40
CA ALA A 71 -7.34 0.73 13.99
C ALA A 71 -6.66 2.09 14.19
N GLY A 72 -7.04 3.10 13.40
CA GLY A 72 -6.41 4.42 13.39
C GLY A 72 -4.95 4.38 12.94
N TYR A 73 -4.21 5.43 13.27
CA TYR A 73 -2.83 5.64 12.87
C TYR A 73 -1.95 6.08 14.05
N THR A 74 -0.67 5.72 13.99
CA THR A 74 0.38 6.18 14.91
C THR A 74 1.69 6.13 14.14
N ALA A 75 2.58 7.12 14.33
CA ALA A 75 3.87 7.20 13.63
C ALA A 75 4.79 5.97 13.88
N LEU A 76 4.47 5.11 14.85
CA LEU A 76 5.10 3.81 15.03
C LEU A 76 4.97 2.91 13.78
N PHE A 77 3.89 3.07 13.01
CA PHE A 77 3.68 2.36 11.75
C PHE A 77 4.85 2.60 10.78
N ASP A 78 5.19 3.87 10.52
CA ASP A 78 6.29 4.23 9.63
C ASP A 78 7.65 3.72 10.12
N ARG A 79 7.87 3.75 11.44
CA ARG A 79 9.12 3.29 12.06
C ARG A 79 9.30 1.78 11.94
N THR A 80 8.21 1.03 11.94
CA THR A 80 8.23 -0.44 11.91
C THR A 80 8.02 -1.02 10.51
N ALA A 81 7.57 -0.22 9.55
CA ALA A 81 7.31 -0.61 8.16
C ALA A 81 8.44 -1.46 7.51
N PRO A 82 9.75 -1.14 7.67
CA PRO A 82 10.81 -1.94 7.06
C PRO A 82 10.85 -3.40 7.54
N TYR A 83 10.44 -3.68 8.78
CA TYR A 83 10.37 -5.05 9.32
C TYR A 83 9.22 -5.87 8.72
N PHE A 84 8.27 -5.21 8.07
CA PHE A 84 7.18 -5.81 7.32
C PHE A 84 7.41 -5.73 5.80
N ASN A 85 8.65 -5.53 5.36
CA ASN A 85 9.03 -5.38 3.95
C ASN A 85 8.37 -4.18 3.26
N MET A 86 7.98 -3.17 4.02
CA MET A 86 7.48 -1.90 3.50
C MET A 86 8.60 -0.84 3.60
N VAL A 87 9.04 -0.35 2.46
CA VAL A 87 10.09 0.66 2.37
C VAL A 87 9.56 1.80 1.51
N PHE A 88 9.13 2.86 2.18
CA PHE A 88 8.55 4.05 1.58
C PHE A 88 9.17 5.33 2.13
N ASP A 89 8.88 6.42 1.43
CA ASP A 89 8.96 7.78 1.95
C ASP A 89 7.56 8.22 2.37
N TYR A 90 7.46 8.98 3.45
CA TYR A 90 6.21 9.49 4.01
C TYR A 90 6.25 11.00 4.17
N LEU A 91 5.15 11.73 4.23
CA LEU A 91 5.09 13.17 4.48
C LEU A 91 3.91 13.46 5.41
N PRO A 92 4.15 13.61 6.72
CA PRO A 92 3.11 13.96 7.66
C PRO A 92 2.88 15.48 7.66
N ILE A 93 1.63 15.89 7.56
CA ILE A 93 1.21 17.30 7.58
C ILE A 93 0.23 17.46 8.74
N TYR A 94 0.72 18.03 9.85
CA TYR A 94 -0.07 18.29 11.05
C TYR A 94 -0.62 19.71 11.04
N PHE A 95 -1.91 19.88 11.35
CA PHE A 95 -2.53 21.19 11.48
C PHE A 95 -3.68 21.17 12.47
N ASN A 96 -3.95 22.30 13.11
CA ASN A 96 -5.08 22.43 14.03
C ASN A 96 -6.26 23.06 13.29
N TYR A 97 -7.45 22.50 13.49
CA TYR A 97 -8.71 23.01 12.93
C TYR A 97 -9.87 22.44 13.76
N ASP A 98 -10.83 23.29 14.12
CA ASP A 98 -12.03 22.91 14.89
C ASP A 98 -11.69 22.17 16.21
N GLU A 99 -10.80 22.76 17.02
CA GLU A 99 -10.32 22.20 18.31
C GLU A 99 -9.68 20.80 18.25
N LYS A 100 -9.42 20.31 17.03
CA LYS A 100 -8.77 19.01 16.75
C LYS A 100 -7.40 19.23 16.13
N THR A 101 -6.51 18.27 16.35
CA THR A 101 -5.26 18.17 15.58
C THR A 101 -5.44 17.16 14.45
N TRP A 102 -5.37 17.64 13.22
CA TRP A 102 -5.46 16.86 12.01
C TRP A 102 -4.09 16.38 11.55
N LEU A 103 -4.08 15.21 10.93
CA LEU A 103 -2.93 14.63 10.25
C LEU A 103 -3.38 14.17 8.87
N ILE A 104 -2.83 14.80 7.83
CA ILE A 104 -2.86 14.25 6.48
C ILE A 104 -1.46 13.74 6.19
N GLU A 105 -1.35 12.44 5.90
CA GLU A 105 -0.07 11.80 5.65
C GLU A 105 -0.02 11.13 4.28
N ILE A 106 1.08 11.37 3.59
CA ILE A 106 1.30 10.93 2.21
C ILE A 106 2.41 9.89 2.20
N TRP A 107 2.22 8.75 1.54
CA TRP A 107 3.24 7.72 1.40
C TRP A 107 3.51 7.36 -0.06
N LYS A 108 4.76 7.08 -0.41
CA LYS A 108 5.15 6.48 -1.69
C LYS A 108 6.32 5.50 -1.52
N GLY A 109 6.24 4.33 -2.13
CA GLY A 109 7.32 3.36 -2.01
C GLY A 109 7.00 1.94 -2.44
N GLN A 110 7.72 1.01 -1.82
CA GLN A 110 7.59 -0.42 -2.01
C GLN A 110 6.88 -1.05 -0.81
N TYR A 111 5.82 -1.79 -1.07
CA TYR A 111 4.99 -2.51 -0.10
C TYR A 111 5.06 -4.01 -0.40
N GLY A 112 6.14 -4.67 0.04
CA GLY A 112 6.41 -6.06 -0.30
C GLY A 112 6.66 -6.24 -1.80
N ILE A 113 5.78 -6.98 -2.48
CA ILE A 113 5.83 -7.18 -3.94
C ILE A 113 5.14 -6.07 -4.73
N ASN A 114 4.61 -5.05 -4.07
CA ASN A 114 3.86 -3.97 -4.70
C ASN A 114 4.67 -2.67 -4.70
N THR A 115 4.64 -1.92 -5.79
CA THR A 115 4.95 -0.48 -5.77
C THR A 115 3.65 0.26 -5.51
N GLY A 116 3.65 1.31 -4.70
CA GLY A 116 2.42 2.07 -4.52
C GLY A 116 2.57 3.39 -3.79
N SER A 117 1.41 3.99 -3.55
CA SER A 117 1.26 5.23 -2.80
C SER A 117 -0.02 5.21 -1.97
N GLU A 118 -0.03 6.03 -0.93
CA GLU A 118 -1.16 6.18 -0.02
C GLU A 118 -1.32 7.64 0.38
N VAL A 119 -2.57 8.05 0.64
CA VAL A 119 -2.92 9.32 1.30
C VAL A 119 -3.94 8.99 2.38
N GLY A 120 -3.61 9.28 3.63
CA GLY A 120 -4.47 9.04 4.78
C GLY A 120 -4.82 10.34 5.49
N ILE A 121 -6.06 10.43 5.97
CA ILE A 121 -6.62 11.58 6.66
C ILE A 121 -7.10 11.12 8.02
N TYR A 122 -6.57 11.77 9.05
CA TYR A 122 -6.80 11.40 10.44
C TYR A 122 -6.94 12.66 11.31
N TYR A 123 -7.52 12.51 12.50
CA TYR A 123 -7.54 13.55 13.53
C TYR A 123 -7.30 12.97 14.93
N ALA A 124 -6.97 13.85 15.88
CA ALA A 124 -7.11 13.63 17.31
C ALA A 124 -8.15 14.61 17.85
N ASP A 125 -9.04 14.15 18.73
CA ASP A 125 -10.15 14.92 19.34
C ASP A 125 -9.69 16.00 20.34
N ARG A 126 -8.45 16.47 20.21
CA ARG A 126 -7.85 17.52 21.03
C ARG A 126 -6.68 18.14 20.29
N ILE A 127 -6.33 19.36 20.70
CA ILE A 127 -5.09 20.02 20.28
C ILE A 127 -3.90 19.33 20.96
N LEU A 128 -2.96 18.85 20.14
CA LEU A 128 -1.72 18.20 20.58
C LEU A 128 -0.55 19.18 20.53
N SER A 129 0.36 19.07 21.50
CA SER A 129 1.65 19.77 21.46
C SER A 129 2.62 19.10 20.46
N GLU A 130 3.65 19.84 20.01
CA GLU A 130 4.66 19.31 19.07
C GLU A 130 5.36 18.04 19.56
N LYS A 131 5.53 17.89 20.88
CA LYS A 131 6.14 16.70 21.49
C LYS A 131 5.22 15.48 21.47
N GLU A 132 3.90 15.70 21.42
CA GLU A 132 2.89 14.64 21.40
C GLU A 132 2.64 14.13 19.97
N LEU A 133 2.77 14.95 18.93
CA LEU A 133 2.49 14.57 17.54
C LEU A 133 3.13 13.23 17.12
N PRO A 134 4.42 12.93 17.41
CA PRO A 134 5.06 11.70 16.95
C PRO A 134 4.65 10.43 17.72
N ILE A 135 3.91 10.57 18.82
CA ILE A 135 3.52 9.45 19.70
C ILE A 135 2.00 9.32 19.85
N ALA A 136 1.25 10.36 19.49
CA ALA A 136 -0.19 10.38 19.60
C ALA A 136 -0.84 9.36 18.66
N HIS A 137 -2.00 8.88 19.10
CA HIS A 137 -2.89 8.08 18.28
C HIS A 137 -3.83 9.02 17.52
N PHE A 138 -3.91 8.85 16.21
CA PHE A 138 -4.83 9.57 15.34
C PHE A 138 -5.90 8.63 14.83
N GLN A 139 -7.16 9.03 14.93
CA GLN A 139 -8.32 8.28 14.45
C GLN A 139 -8.56 8.61 12.98
N ALA A 140 -9.02 7.62 12.21
CA ALA A 140 -9.44 7.88 10.83
C ALA A 140 -10.71 8.74 10.82
N VAL A 141 -10.80 9.68 9.88
CA VAL A 141 -11.91 10.64 9.83
C VAL A 141 -13.27 9.97 9.64
N ASP A 142 -14.32 10.67 10.08
CA ASP A 142 -15.70 10.27 9.89
C ASP A 142 -16.17 10.46 8.44
N ASP A 143 -17.32 9.89 8.09
CA ASP A 143 -17.85 9.91 6.71
C ASP A 143 -18.11 11.33 6.20
N HIS A 144 -18.53 12.22 7.10
CA HIS A 144 -18.79 13.63 6.79
C HIS A 144 -17.48 14.40 6.54
N ASP A 145 -16.40 14.00 7.21
CA ASP A 145 -15.07 14.63 7.16
C ASP A 145 -14.15 14.06 6.06
N MET A 146 -14.59 13.04 5.33
CA MET A 146 -13.82 12.52 4.19
C MET A 146 -13.64 13.60 3.12
N LEU A 147 -12.41 13.76 2.62
CA LEU A 147 -12.11 14.74 1.58
C LEU A 147 -12.02 14.05 0.20
N PRO A 148 -12.42 14.74 -0.90
CA PRO A 148 -12.04 14.35 -2.24
C PRO A 148 -10.52 14.46 -2.41
N VAL A 149 -9.87 13.30 -2.55
CA VAL A 149 -8.43 13.17 -2.78
C VAL A 149 -8.21 12.59 -4.16
N SER A 150 -7.19 13.07 -4.86
CA SER A 150 -6.66 12.42 -6.04
C SER A 150 -5.15 12.33 -5.99
N MET A 151 -4.60 11.29 -6.59
CA MET A 151 -3.16 11.12 -6.70
C MET A 151 -2.77 10.51 -8.05
N THR A 152 -1.64 10.97 -8.56
CA THR A 152 -0.98 10.43 -9.75
C THR A 152 0.40 9.94 -9.35
N LEU A 153 0.62 8.63 -9.41
CA LEU A 153 1.90 7.99 -9.11
C LEU A 153 2.63 7.70 -10.42
N SER A 154 3.86 8.18 -10.53
CA SER A 154 4.79 7.83 -11.61
C SER A 154 6.08 7.27 -11.05
N LYS A 155 6.76 6.48 -11.88
CA LYS A 155 8.12 6.01 -11.65
C LYS A 155 8.98 6.58 -12.75
N GLU A 156 9.90 7.47 -12.40
CA GLU A 156 10.65 8.25 -13.36
C GLU A 156 9.65 8.96 -14.31
N ASN A 157 9.65 8.65 -15.61
CA ASN A 157 8.74 9.25 -16.59
C ASN A 157 7.47 8.42 -16.86
N ASP A 158 7.37 7.22 -16.30
CA ASP A 158 6.27 6.29 -16.58
C ASP A 158 5.12 6.47 -15.58
N LEU A 159 3.92 6.73 -16.10
CA LEU A 159 2.70 6.76 -15.29
C LEU A 159 2.37 5.34 -14.80
N LEU A 160 2.25 5.17 -13.48
CA LEU A 160 1.87 3.89 -12.87
C LEU A 160 0.39 3.84 -12.50
N ALA A 161 -0.14 4.91 -11.89
CA ALA A 161 -1.52 4.95 -11.43
C ALA A 161 -2.06 6.38 -11.33
N ARG A 162 -3.36 6.54 -11.56
CA ARG A 162 -4.12 7.77 -11.31
C ARG A 162 -5.46 7.41 -10.66
N VAL A 163 -5.63 7.79 -9.40
CA VAL A 163 -6.86 7.50 -8.65
C VAL A 163 -7.43 8.75 -8.02
N ALA A 164 -8.75 8.83 -7.94
CA ALA A 164 -9.47 9.92 -7.29
C ALA A 164 -10.70 9.37 -6.57
N LYS A 165 -10.93 9.79 -5.33
CA LYS A 165 -12.04 9.33 -4.50
C LYS A 165 -12.28 10.28 -3.32
N LYS A 166 -13.53 10.42 -2.89
CA LYS A 166 -13.84 10.94 -1.53
C LYS A 166 -13.59 9.83 -0.52
N THR A 167 -12.55 9.98 0.32
CA THR A 167 -12.11 8.91 1.23
C THR A 167 -11.28 9.46 2.39
N TRP A 168 -11.24 8.70 3.48
CA TRP A 168 -10.26 8.88 4.56
C TRP A 168 -8.88 8.27 4.21
N TRP A 169 -8.85 7.29 3.30
CA TRP A 169 -7.64 6.58 2.89
C TRP A 169 -7.70 6.21 1.42
N LEU A 170 -6.82 6.80 0.62
CA LEU A 170 -6.69 6.56 -0.82
C LEU A 170 -5.38 5.82 -1.09
N THR A 171 -5.44 4.66 -1.73
CA THR A 171 -4.25 3.87 -2.07
C THR A 171 -4.22 3.47 -3.54
N ALA A 172 -3.02 3.21 -4.06
CA ALA A 172 -2.83 2.62 -5.37
C ALA A 172 -1.59 1.72 -5.32
N PHE A 173 -1.81 0.43 -5.52
CA PHE A 173 -0.76 -0.59 -5.50
C PHE A 173 -0.68 -1.29 -6.85
N CYS A 174 0.49 -1.18 -7.48
CA CYS A 174 0.89 -1.88 -8.70
C CYS A 174 1.63 -3.17 -8.29
N MET A 175 1.03 -4.33 -8.54
CA MET A 175 1.54 -5.61 -8.08
C MET A 175 2.64 -6.17 -8.98
N GLY A 176 3.65 -6.80 -8.38
CA GLY A 176 4.79 -7.36 -9.12
C GLY A 176 5.78 -6.31 -9.63
N GLN A 177 5.56 -5.04 -9.28
CA GLN A 177 6.40 -3.91 -9.63
C GLN A 177 7.41 -3.65 -8.50
N PHE A 178 8.71 -3.68 -8.83
CA PHE A 178 9.77 -3.26 -7.91
C PHE A 178 10.19 -1.82 -8.18
N SER A 179 10.26 -1.02 -7.11
CA SER A 179 10.74 0.36 -7.15
C SER A 179 11.58 0.70 -5.92
N ARG A 180 12.50 1.65 -6.08
CA ARG A 180 13.07 2.39 -4.95
C ARG A 180 12.21 3.63 -4.70
N PRO A 181 11.95 4.03 -3.44
CA PRO A 181 11.14 5.22 -3.16
C PRO A 181 11.63 6.50 -3.86
N SER A 182 12.95 6.65 -4.03
CA SER A 182 13.57 7.78 -4.72
C SER A 182 13.27 7.86 -6.23
N GLN A 183 12.82 6.76 -6.85
CA GLN A 183 12.42 6.72 -8.26
C GLN A 183 10.96 7.14 -8.45
N LEU A 184 10.20 7.26 -7.36
CA LEU A 184 8.77 7.52 -7.41
C LEU A 184 8.49 9.01 -7.22
N PHE A 185 7.57 9.50 -8.04
CA PHE A 185 6.99 10.83 -7.95
C PHE A 185 5.48 10.69 -7.79
N LEU A 186 4.93 11.41 -6.83
CA LEU A 186 3.52 11.39 -6.51
C LEU A 186 2.99 12.81 -6.60
N ASN A 187 2.03 13.08 -7.47
CA ASN A 187 1.30 14.34 -7.44
C ASN A 187 -0.01 14.13 -6.69
N VAL A 188 -0.23 14.87 -5.60
CA VAL A 188 -1.43 14.75 -4.76
C VAL A 188 -2.28 15.99 -4.95
N SER A 189 -3.60 15.83 -5.02
CA SER A 189 -4.54 16.94 -4.93
C SER A 189 -5.64 16.64 -3.92
N ILE A 190 -5.92 17.59 -3.05
CA ILE A 190 -6.93 17.49 -2.00
C ILE A 190 -7.90 18.65 -2.18
N CYS A 191 -9.19 18.36 -2.25
CA CYS A 191 -10.25 19.37 -2.28
C CYS A 191 -10.83 19.49 -0.88
N PHE A 192 -10.86 20.70 -0.34
CA PHE A 192 -11.45 21.00 0.95
C PHE A 192 -12.86 21.54 0.74
N THR A 193 -13.80 21.15 1.60
CA THR A 193 -15.15 21.74 1.62
C THR A 193 -15.19 23.04 2.42
N ASP A 194 -14.31 23.14 3.41
CA ASP A 194 -14.19 24.30 4.30
C ASP A 194 -12.91 25.09 3.96
N CYS A 195 -13.09 26.40 3.73
CA CYS A 195 -12.00 27.30 3.39
C CYS A 195 -10.99 27.46 4.53
N ASP A 196 -11.45 27.51 5.78
CA ASP A 196 -10.58 27.71 6.93
C ASP A 196 -9.68 26.48 7.13
N MET A 197 -10.26 25.27 7.05
CA MET A 197 -9.50 24.01 7.06
C MET A 197 -8.44 23.99 5.96
N MET A 198 -8.80 24.44 4.75
CA MET A 198 -7.86 24.55 3.63
C MET A 198 -6.69 25.48 3.98
N HIS A 199 -6.95 26.65 4.56
CA HIS A 199 -5.89 27.59 4.94
C HIS A 199 -4.98 27.02 6.04
N HIS A 200 -5.55 26.35 7.04
CA HIS A 200 -4.79 25.67 8.08
C HIS A 200 -3.89 24.56 7.50
N PHE A 201 -4.41 23.74 6.58
CA PHE A 201 -3.62 22.74 5.88
C PHE A 201 -2.53 23.36 5.01
N LEU A 202 -2.83 24.40 4.22
CA LEU A 202 -1.86 25.09 3.36
C LEU A 202 -0.70 25.66 4.17
N ASN A 203 -1.00 26.29 5.31
CA ASN A 203 0.01 26.84 6.20
C ASN A 203 0.89 25.76 6.82
N ALA A 204 0.34 24.59 7.12
CA ALA A 204 1.12 23.44 7.57
C ALA A 204 1.97 22.83 6.44
N LEU A 205 1.42 22.73 5.22
CA LEU A 205 2.12 22.21 4.05
C LEU A 205 3.36 23.05 3.70
N ARG A 206 3.25 24.38 3.76
CA ARG A 206 4.39 25.29 3.54
C ARG A 206 5.54 25.06 4.53
N LYS A 207 5.24 24.59 5.75
CA LYS A 207 6.24 24.29 6.78
C LYS A 207 6.99 22.97 6.54
N THR A 208 6.53 22.11 5.63
CA THR A 208 7.19 20.80 5.40
C THR A 208 8.44 20.88 4.51
N GLY A 209 8.80 22.07 4.04
CA GLY A 209 9.97 22.30 3.17
C GLY A 209 9.73 21.93 1.70
N LEU A 210 8.46 21.78 1.29
CA LEU A 210 8.12 21.71 -0.13
C LEU A 210 8.31 23.11 -0.76
N PRO A 211 8.89 23.20 -1.98
CA PRO A 211 9.02 24.48 -2.66
C PRO A 211 7.66 25.12 -2.92
N GLU A 212 7.50 26.39 -2.56
CA GLU A 212 6.21 27.08 -2.68
C GLU A 212 5.73 27.16 -4.13
N GLU A 213 6.66 27.30 -5.09
CA GLU A 213 6.40 27.33 -6.53
C GLU A 213 5.78 26.03 -7.06
N CYS A 214 5.91 24.93 -6.32
CA CYS A 214 5.35 23.63 -6.66
C CYS A 214 3.95 23.41 -6.07
N ILE A 215 3.49 24.28 -5.17
CA ILE A 215 2.16 24.19 -4.56
C ILE A 215 1.18 25.00 -5.41
N GLN A 216 0.20 24.32 -6.00
CA GLN A 216 -0.83 24.92 -6.83
C GLN A 216 -2.15 25.01 -6.07
N ILE A 217 -2.80 26.16 -6.13
CA ILE A 217 -4.09 26.42 -5.48
C ILE A 217 -5.09 26.80 -6.57
N CYS A 218 -6.23 26.11 -6.61
CA CYS A 218 -7.30 26.38 -7.56
C CYS A 218 -8.66 26.22 -6.86
N GLY A 219 -9.29 27.34 -6.49
CA GLY A 219 -10.46 27.32 -5.62
C GLY A 219 -10.13 26.67 -4.28
N HIS A 220 -10.91 25.67 -3.86
CA HIS A 220 -10.66 24.92 -2.62
C HIS A 220 -9.75 23.68 -2.80
N LYS A 221 -9.05 23.59 -3.93
CA LYS A 221 -8.17 22.46 -4.24
C LYS A 221 -6.72 22.88 -4.12
N ILE A 222 -5.97 22.11 -3.34
CA ILE A 222 -4.52 22.23 -3.21
C ILE A 222 -3.87 21.03 -3.89
N THR A 223 -2.96 21.29 -4.82
CA THR A 223 -2.19 20.29 -5.56
C THR A 223 -0.70 20.49 -5.28
N PHE A 224 0.02 19.42 -4.97
CA PHE A 224 1.44 19.49 -4.68
C PHE A 224 2.16 18.17 -5.05
N PRO A 225 3.42 18.24 -5.52
CA PRO A 225 4.23 17.07 -5.77
C PRO A 225 4.92 16.58 -4.50
N PHE A 226 5.14 15.26 -4.45
CA PHE A 226 5.91 14.56 -3.45
C PHE A 226 6.79 13.53 -4.16
N GLY A 227 8.08 13.82 -4.32
CA GLY A 227 8.94 13.10 -5.25
C GLY A 227 10.42 13.20 -4.93
N GLY A 228 11.21 12.38 -5.61
CA GLY A 228 12.67 12.46 -5.58
C GLY A 228 13.34 11.93 -4.31
N CYS A 229 14.62 12.28 -4.14
CA CYS A 229 15.46 11.86 -3.03
C CYS A 229 15.15 12.64 -1.76
N ILE A 230 14.31 12.05 -0.90
CA ILE A 230 13.99 12.64 0.40
C ILE A 230 15.10 12.29 1.40
N ARG A 231 15.83 13.32 1.85
CA ARG A 231 16.88 13.17 2.87
C ARG A 231 16.25 13.09 4.26
N ARG A 232 15.92 11.88 4.70
CA ARG A 232 15.55 11.59 6.10
C ARG A 232 16.75 11.05 6.89
N PRO A 233 17.00 11.53 8.12
CA PRO A 233 18.04 10.99 8.97
C PRO A 233 17.62 9.61 9.49
N TYR A 234 18.14 8.55 8.85
CA TYR A 234 18.02 7.19 9.35
C TYR A 234 19.31 6.77 10.07
N SER A 235 19.16 6.08 11.21
CA SER A 235 20.29 5.43 11.88
C SER A 235 20.92 4.36 11.00
N LEU A 236 22.17 3.98 11.27
CA LEU A 236 22.87 2.95 10.51
C LEU A 236 22.08 1.63 10.45
N TRP A 237 21.52 1.22 11.60
CA TRP A 237 20.69 0.03 11.68
C TRP A 237 19.43 0.12 10.81
N GLN A 238 18.72 1.25 10.86
CA GLN A 238 17.54 1.46 10.01
C GLN A 238 17.88 1.40 8.51
N ARG A 239 19.04 1.92 8.11
CA ARG A 239 19.51 1.82 6.72
C ARG A 239 19.77 0.38 6.30
N ILE A 240 20.40 -0.42 7.17
CA ILE A 240 20.64 -1.85 6.93
C ILE A 240 19.31 -2.59 6.79
N VAL A 241 18.38 -2.43 7.73
CA VAL A 241 17.07 -3.10 7.68
C VAL A 241 16.31 -2.72 6.41
N ARG A 242 16.27 -1.43 6.04
CA ARG A 242 15.62 -0.97 4.80
C ARG A 242 16.28 -1.55 3.55
N SER A 243 17.61 -1.64 3.53
CA SER A 243 18.36 -2.22 2.41
C SER A 243 18.05 -3.72 2.25
N LEU A 244 18.06 -4.46 3.36
CA LEU A 244 17.69 -5.89 3.38
C LEU A 244 16.24 -6.11 2.94
N ALA A 245 15.31 -5.30 3.45
CA ALA A 245 13.91 -5.34 3.02
C ALA A 245 13.76 -5.10 1.51
N GLN A 246 14.44 -4.09 0.95
CA GLN A 246 14.44 -3.83 -0.48
C GLN A 246 15.08 -4.94 -1.31
N PHE A 247 16.16 -5.56 -0.80
CA PHE A 247 16.77 -6.72 -1.45
C PHE A 247 15.75 -7.87 -1.56
N TRP A 248 15.10 -8.22 -0.45
CA TRP A 248 14.07 -9.25 -0.42
C TRP A 248 12.84 -8.90 -1.27
N ASN A 249 12.39 -7.64 -1.26
CA ASN A 249 11.32 -7.17 -2.13
C ASN A 249 11.65 -7.40 -3.61
N ARG A 250 12.88 -7.09 -4.03
CA ARG A 250 13.33 -7.33 -5.41
C ARG A 250 13.32 -8.82 -5.75
N VAL A 251 13.82 -9.66 -4.85
CA VAL A 251 13.84 -11.12 -5.03
C VAL A 251 12.41 -11.67 -5.11
N PHE A 252 11.52 -11.28 -4.20
CA PHE A 252 10.13 -11.73 -4.19
C PHE A 252 9.35 -11.24 -5.40
N CYS A 253 9.58 -10.02 -5.90
CA CYS A 253 8.99 -9.57 -7.16
C CYS A 253 9.42 -10.47 -8.32
N LYS A 254 10.71 -10.79 -8.44
CA LYS A 254 11.21 -11.70 -9.50
C LYS A 254 10.60 -13.09 -9.40
N ILE A 255 10.52 -13.64 -8.19
CA ILE A 255 9.90 -14.96 -7.94
C ILE A 255 8.41 -14.93 -8.31
N PHE A 256 7.68 -13.90 -7.86
CA PHE A 256 6.27 -13.71 -8.18
C PHE A 256 6.05 -13.66 -9.70
N LEU A 257 6.80 -12.82 -10.41
CA LEU A 257 6.70 -12.69 -11.86
C LEU A 257 7.08 -13.99 -12.59
N PHE A 258 8.09 -14.71 -12.11
CA PHE A 258 8.51 -15.98 -12.70
C PHE A 258 7.47 -17.10 -12.55
N ILE A 259 6.86 -17.19 -11.36
CA ILE A 259 5.80 -18.18 -11.07
C ILE A 259 4.55 -17.87 -11.89
N THR A 260 4.18 -16.58 -11.96
CA THR A 260 2.95 -16.11 -12.59
C THR A 260 3.12 -15.69 -14.06
N ARG A 261 4.26 -16.01 -14.69
CA ARG A 261 4.64 -15.59 -16.06
C ARG A 261 3.65 -15.94 -17.17
N TYR A 262 2.70 -16.82 -16.91
CA TYR A 262 1.66 -17.23 -17.84
C TYR A 262 0.56 -16.18 -18.02
N PHE A 263 0.52 -15.17 -17.14
CA PHE A 263 -0.49 -14.13 -17.14
C PHE A 263 0.17 -12.76 -17.08
N THR A 264 -0.48 -11.76 -17.67
CA THR A 264 -0.02 -10.37 -17.67
C THR A 264 -0.71 -9.58 -16.56
N LEU A 265 -2.04 -9.61 -16.52
CA LEU A 265 -2.89 -8.88 -15.58
C LEU A 265 -2.73 -9.35 -14.13
N THR A 266 -2.75 -8.40 -13.19
CA THR A 266 -2.65 -8.66 -11.76
C THR A 266 -3.73 -9.63 -11.27
N MET A 267 -4.97 -9.42 -11.69
CA MET A 267 -6.10 -10.29 -11.36
C MET A 267 -5.83 -11.75 -11.73
N ASP A 268 -5.38 -12.01 -12.96
CA ASP A 268 -5.11 -13.36 -13.44
C ASP A 268 -3.92 -14.00 -12.72
N ARG A 269 -2.84 -13.23 -12.48
CA ARG A 269 -1.68 -13.69 -11.69
C ARG A 269 -2.09 -14.11 -10.28
N MET A 270 -2.97 -13.34 -9.66
CA MET A 270 -3.45 -13.59 -8.29
C MET A 270 -4.40 -14.77 -8.22
N LEU A 271 -5.37 -14.87 -9.13
CA LEU A 271 -6.26 -16.04 -9.21
C LEU A 271 -5.46 -17.32 -9.52
N TYR A 272 -4.45 -17.23 -10.38
CA TYR A 272 -3.55 -18.35 -10.62
C TYR A 272 -2.82 -18.79 -9.35
N LEU A 273 -2.28 -17.85 -8.56
CA LEU A 273 -1.66 -18.17 -7.27
C LEU A 273 -2.66 -18.75 -6.26
N TYR A 274 -3.89 -18.25 -6.24
CA TYR A 274 -4.97 -18.77 -5.41
C TYR A 274 -5.26 -20.25 -5.71
N TYR A 275 -5.38 -20.63 -6.97
CA TYR A 275 -5.61 -22.02 -7.38
C TYR A 275 -4.35 -22.89 -7.22
N LEU A 276 -3.16 -22.35 -7.54
CA LEU A 276 -1.90 -23.07 -7.46
C LEU A 276 -1.50 -23.36 -6.01
N LEU A 277 -1.56 -22.37 -5.11
CA LEU A 277 -1.07 -22.45 -3.73
C LEU A 277 -1.99 -21.67 -2.76
N PRO A 278 -3.21 -22.16 -2.47
CA PRO A 278 -4.22 -21.44 -1.68
C PRO A 278 -3.74 -21.10 -0.26
N PHE A 279 -2.85 -21.93 0.32
CA PHE A 279 -2.25 -21.63 1.63
C PHE A 279 -1.27 -20.45 1.57
N ALA A 280 -0.40 -20.43 0.56
CA ALA A 280 0.56 -19.33 0.37
C ALA A 280 -0.18 -18.03 0.05
N PHE A 281 -1.19 -18.09 -0.82
CA PHE A 281 -2.02 -16.95 -1.20
C PHE A 281 -2.69 -16.28 0.02
N ARG A 282 -3.38 -17.07 0.86
CA ARG A 282 -4.01 -16.55 2.09
C ARG A 282 -3.00 -15.93 3.06
N ARG A 283 -1.78 -16.45 3.09
CA ARG A 283 -0.71 -15.92 3.94
C ARG A 283 -0.05 -14.67 3.35
N MET A 284 -0.05 -14.50 2.03
CA MET A 284 0.44 -13.29 1.34
C MET A 284 -0.50 -12.10 1.56
N LEU A 285 -1.81 -12.32 1.53
CA LEU A 285 -2.80 -11.25 1.74
C LEU A 285 -2.98 -10.87 3.21
N ARG A 286 -2.70 -11.78 4.15
CA ARG A 286 -2.66 -11.47 5.58
C ARG A 286 -1.48 -10.56 5.89
N LEU A 287 -1.73 -9.24 5.89
CA LEU A 287 -0.93 -8.31 6.68
C LEU A 287 -0.89 -8.85 8.12
N ARG A 288 0.33 -9.07 8.65
CA ARG A 288 0.50 -9.50 10.04
C ARG A 288 -0.16 -8.45 10.92
N LYS A 289 -1.33 -8.75 11.48
CA LYS A 289 -1.95 -7.91 12.52
C LYS A 289 -0.89 -7.72 13.60
N CYS A 290 -0.40 -6.50 13.78
CA CYS A 290 0.23 -6.11 15.03
C CYS A 290 -0.83 -6.34 16.09
N ARG A 291 -0.68 -7.39 16.90
CA ARG A 291 -1.54 -7.60 18.06
C ARG A 291 -1.40 -6.35 18.93
N LYS A 292 -2.50 -5.60 19.12
CA LYS A 292 -2.61 -4.63 20.21
C LYS A 292 -2.23 -5.38 21.49
N LYS A 293 -1.05 -5.12 22.03
CA LYS A 293 -0.85 -5.31 23.47
C LYS A 293 -1.58 -4.13 24.09
N TYR A 294 -2.78 -4.39 24.61
CA TYR A 294 -3.39 -3.51 25.59
C TYR A 294 -2.38 -3.37 26.72
N MET A 295 -1.77 -2.20 26.88
CA MET A 295 -1.24 -1.80 28.17
C MET A 295 -2.43 -1.25 28.93
N CYS A 296 -3.00 -2.09 29.78
CA CYS A 296 -3.91 -1.64 30.82
C CYS A 296 -3.09 -0.92 31.89
N HIS A 297 -3.55 0.28 32.22
CA HIS A 297 -3.17 1.17 33.33
C HIS A 297 -1.80 1.84 33.25
#